data_AF-A0A6A6LY85-F1
#
_entry.id   AF-A0A6A6LY85-F1
#
_cell.length_a   1.000
_cell.length_b   1.000
_cell.length_c   1.000
_cell.angle_alpha   90.00
_cell.angle_beta   90.00
_cell.angle_gamma   90.00
#
_symmetry.space_group_name_H-M   'P 1'
#
loop_
_entity.id
_entity.type
_entity.pdbx_description
1 polymer ?
#
loop_
_entity_poly.entity_id
_entity_poly.type
_entity_poly.pdbx_seq_one_letter_code
_entity_poly.pdbx_strand_id
1 'polypeptide(L)'
;MSDDEREEKELDLTSPEVVTKYKSAAEIVNKSLQLVVSECKPKAKIVDICEKGDTYIREQTGNMYKNVKKKIERGVAFPTCVSVNNTVCHFSPLASDETVLEEGDMVKIDMGCHIDGFIAVVAHTHVIQAGPVTGRAADVIAAANTAAEVALRLVRPGKKNKDVTEAIQKVAAAYDCKIVEGVLSHQLKQFVIDGNKVILSVSNSDTRVDDAEFDENEVYAIDIVTSTGEGKPKLLDEKHTTIYKRAVDKNYHLKMKASRFIFSEINQKFPILPFTARALEEKRARLGLVECVNHDLLQPYPVLHEKSGDLVAHIKFTVLLMPNGSDRITSHPLQELQPTKTIDDPEIKAWLALGTKTKKKGGGKKKKAKKGDKAEESTEAEPMDATTNGDGAQE
;
A
#
# COMPACT_ATOMS: atom_id res chain seq x y z
N MET A 1 -33.34 -10.30 29.12
CA MET A 1 -31.89 -10.02 29.14
C MET A 1 -31.64 -9.25 27.87
N SER A 2 -31.19 -8.01 27.98
CA SER A 2 -31.13 -7.09 26.84
C SER A 2 -30.07 -7.53 25.83
N ASP A 3 -30.49 -7.61 24.57
CA ASP A 3 -29.65 -7.70 23.38
C ASP A 3 -28.81 -6.43 23.22
N ASP A 4 -27.80 -6.26 24.08
CA ASP A 4 -26.66 -5.39 23.77
C ASP A 4 -25.68 -6.18 22.90
N GLU A 5 -26.07 -6.45 21.66
CA GLU A 5 -25.09 -6.57 20.57
C GLU A 5 -24.40 -5.21 20.47
N ARG A 6 -23.37 -5.00 21.30
CA ARG A 6 -22.39 -3.97 21.07
C ARG A 6 -21.79 -4.29 19.71
N GLU A 7 -22.28 -3.64 18.66
CA GLU A 7 -21.57 -3.52 17.38
C GLU A 7 -20.12 -3.17 17.76
N GLU A 8 -19.19 -4.12 17.59
CA GLU A 8 -17.78 -3.86 17.80
C GLU A 8 -17.41 -2.76 16.82
N LYS A 9 -17.30 -1.54 17.33
CA LYS A 9 -17.02 -0.35 16.52
C LYS A 9 -15.72 -0.60 15.75
N GLU A 10 -15.81 -0.58 14.42
CA GLU A 10 -14.67 -0.74 13.54
C GLU A 10 -13.58 0.27 13.92
N LEU A 11 -12.36 -0.22 14.17
CA LEU A 11 -11.23 0.62 14.55
C LEU A 11 -10.64 1.29 13.32
N ASP A 12 -10.53 2.62 13.37
CA ASP A 12 -10.04 3.46 12.26
C ASP A 12 -8.88 4.37 12.70
N LEU A 13 -8.46 5.27 11.81
CA LEU A 13 -7.35 6.20 12.05
C LEU A 13 -7.66 7.30 13.07
N THR A 14 -8.89 7.39 13.62
CA THR A 14 -9.18 8.30 14.73
C THR A 14 -8.50 7.85 16.03
N SER A 15 -8.17 6.56 16.13
CA SER A 15 -7.41 5.99 17.24
C SER A 15 -5.90 6.12 17.02
N PRO A 16 -5.16 6.81 17.91
CA PRO A 16 -3.69 6.90 17.82
C PRO A 16 -3.00 5.53 17.89
N GLU A 17 -3.62 4.56 18.57
CA GLU A 17 -3.07 3.20 18.66
C GLU A 17 -3.11 2.50 17.30
N VAL A 18 -4.21 2.67 16.54
CA VAL A 18 -4.35 2.12 15.17
C VAL A 18 -3.29 2.70 14.25
N VAL A 19 -3.11 4.04 14.27
CA VAL A 19 -2.07 4.72 13.49
C VAL A 19 -0.68 4.19 13.86
N THR A 20 -0.42 3.96 15.15
CA THR A 20 0.86 3.41 15.64
C THR A 20 1.10 2.01 15.09
N LYS A 21 0.09 1.13 15.12
CA LYS A 21 0.20 -0.24 14.59
C LYS A 21 0.48 -0.25 13.08
N TYR A 22 -0.21 0.58 12.30
CA TYR A 22 0.09 0.75 10.86
C TYR A 22 1.53 1.22 10.64
N LYS A 23 1.97 2.27 11.37
CA LYS A 23 3.33 2.81 11.20
C LYS A 23 4.42 1.83 11.62
N SER A 24 4.19 1.05 12.68
CA SER A 24 5.12 0.00 13.09
C SER A 24 5.19 -1.15 12.08
N ALA A 25 4.06 -1.59 11.53
CA ALA A 25 4.04 -2.59 10.47
C ALA A 25 4.77 -2.08 9.20
N ALA A 26 4.55 -0.81 8.85
CA ALA A 26 5.21 -0.18 7.71
C ALA A 26 6.72 -0.01 7.91
N GLU A 27 7.17 0.33 9.12
CA GLU A 27 8.61 0.41 9.42
C GLU A 27 9.29 -0.94 9.24
N ILE A 28 8.68 -2.02 9.74
CA ILE A 28 9.20 -3.38 9.61
C ILE A 28 9.26 -3.79 8.13
N VAL A 29 8.18 -3.60 7.37
CA VAL A 29 8.14 -4.02 5.97
C VAL A 29 9.09 -3.20 5.09
N ASN A 30 9.27 -1.90 5.35
CA ASN A 30 10.25 -1.07 4.64
C ASN A 30 11.69 -1.56 4.89
N LYS A 31 12.04 -1.92 6.13
CA LYS A 31 13.36 -2.48 6.45
C LYS A 31 13.55 -3.88 5.84
N SER A 32 12.49 -4.68 5.83
CA SER A 32 12.49 -5.99 5.17
C SER A 32 12.73 -5.85 3.67
N LEU A 33 12.07 -4.88 3.02
CA LEU A 33 12.27 -4.61 1.60
C LEU A 33 13.71 -4.15 1.32
N GLN A 34 14.28 -3.27 2.16
CA GLN A 34 15.69 -2.86 2.05
C GLN A 34 16.64 -4.07 2.13
N LEU A 35 16.40 -4.99 3.06
CA LEU A 35 17.16 -6.23 3.16
C LEU A 35 17.01 -7.07 1.88
N VAL A 36 15.79 -7.32 1.44
CA VAL A 36 15.51 -8.14 0.24
C VAL A 36 16.17 -7.54 -1.01
N VAL A 37 16.06 -6.22 -1.24
CA VAL A 37 16.76 -5.53 -2.33
C VAL A 37 18.27 -5.76 -2.27
N SER A 38 18.87 -5.69 -1.07
CA SER A 38 20.32 -5.92 -0.89
C SER A 38 20.77 -7.37 -1.15
N GLU A 39 19.83 -8.31 -1.15
CA GLU A 39 20.05 -9.72 -1.44
C GLU A 39 19.81 -10.08 -2.91
N CYS A 40 19.14 -9.21 -3.68
CA CYS A 40 18.92 -9.36 -5.11
C CYS A 40 20.24 -9.16 -5.89
N LYS A 41 21.04 -10.21 -5.96
CA LYS A 41 22.35 -10.26 -6.63
C LYS A 41 22.36 -11.37 -7.68
N PRO A 42 23.22 -11.27 -8.72
CA PRO A 42 23.37 -12.34 -9.69
C PRO A 42 23.69 -13.66 -8.99
N LYS A 43 23.09 -14.75 -9.46
CA LYS A 43 23.17 -16.13 -8.95
C LYS A 43 22.49 -16.37 -7.60
N ALA A 44 21.88 -15.37 -6.98
CA ALA A 44 21.09 -15.60 -5.77
C ALA A 44 19.80 -16.35 -6.12
N LYS A 45 19.47 -17.39 -5.36
CA LYS A 45 18.22 -18.14 -5.55
C LYS A 45 17.04 -17.30 -5.08
N ILE A 46 15.98 -17.26 -5.88
CA ILE A 46 14.77 -16.49 -5.57
C ILE A 46 14.10 -17.01 -4.30
N VAL A 47 14.08 -18.32 -4.09
CA VAL A 47 13.48 -18.94 -2.90
C VAL A 47 14.16 -18.47 -1.61
N ASP A 48 15.49 -18.43 -1.58
CA ASP A 48 16.27 -17.97 -0.42
C ASP A 48 15.97 -16.50 -0.09
N ILE A 49 15.83 -15.66 -1.12
CA ILE A 49 15.49 -14.24 -0.98
C ILE A 49 14.09 -14.08 -0.37
N CYS A 50 13.11 -14.85 -0.86
CA CYS A 50 11.75 -14.84 -0.34
C CYS A 50 11.69 -15.29 1.14
N GLU A 51 12.41 -16.35 1.49
CA GLU A 51 12.50 -16.85 2.86
C GLU A 51 13.16 -15.86 3.81
N LYS A 52 14.22 -15.18 3.37
CA LYS A 52 14.87 -14.11 4.15
C LYS A 52 13.91 -12.97 4.47
N GLY A 53 13.14 -12.50 3.50
CA GLY A 53 12.14 -11.45 3.70
C GLY A 53 11.06 -11.85 4.72
N ASP A 54 10.47 -13.03 4.55
CA ASP A 54 9.44 -13.53 5.47
C ASP A 54 9.98 -13.74 6.88
N THR A 55 11.20 -14.28 7.00
CA THR A 55 11.87 -14.54 8.29
C THR A 55 12.14 -13.23 9.02
N TYR A 56 12.66 -12.22 8.32
CA TYR A 56 12.89 -10.91 8.91
C TYR A 56 11.60 -10.32 9.50
N ILE A 57 10.48 -10.35 8.76
CA ILE A 57 9.19 -9.86 9.27
C ILE A 57 8.76 -10.63 10.52
N ARG A 58 8.83 -11.97 10.51
CA ARG A 58 8.44 -12.80 11.66
C ARG A 58 9.29 -12.50 12.90
N GLU A 59 10.60 -12.35 12.74
CA GLU A 59 11.51 -12.03 13.85
C GLU A 59 11.24 -10.65 14.44
N GLN A 60 11.14 -9.62 13.58
CA GLN A 60 10.90 -8.25 14.04
C GLN A 60 9.54 -8.10 14.72
N THR A 61 8.48 -8.66 14.13
CA THR A 61 7.14 -8.64 14.74
C THR A 61 7.09 -9.50 16.01
N GLY A 62 7.75 -10.65 16.06
CA GLY A 62 7.83 -11.51 17.23
C GLY A 62 8.38 -10.80 18.48
N ASN A 63 9.27 -9.81 18.28
CA ASN A 63 9.86 -8.99 19.34
C ASN A 63 8.93 -7.91 19.94
N MET A 64 7.85 -7.58 19.25
CA MET A 64 6.86 -6.60 19.73
C MET A 64 5.82 -7.26 20.64
N TYR A 65 5.13 -6.51 21.51
CA TYR A 65 3.95 -6.98 22.27
C TYR A 65 4.11 -8.38 22.91
N LYS A 66 5.24 -8.66 23.57
CA LYS A 66 5.50 -9.93 24.27
C LYS A 66 4.76 -10.03 25.62
N ASN A 67 4.66 -8.92 26.34
CA ASN A 67 4.16 -8.87 27.72
C ASN A 67 2.78 -8.22 27.85
N VAL A 68 1.94 -8.35 26.83
CA VAL A 68 0.57 -7.79 26.83
C VAL A 68 -0.44 -8.80 27.35
N LYS A 69 -1.48 -8.33 28.04
CA LYS A 69 -2.54 -9.19 28.63
C LYS A 69 -3.37 -9.94 27.58
N LYS A 70 -3.62 -9.30 26.42
CA LYS A 70 -4.32 -9.89 25.27
C LYS A 70 -3.29 -10.25 24.22
N LYS A 71 -3.33 -11.49 23.71
CA LYS A 71 -2.48 -11.92 22.59
C LYS A 71 -2.79 -11.05 21.37
N ILE A 72 -1.76 -10.42 20.82
CA ILE A 72 -1.85 -9.59 19.60
C ILE A 72 -1.22 -10.39 18.46
N GLU A 73 -2.02 -10.68 17.43
CA GLU A 73 -1.56 -11.32 16.20
C GLU A 73 -0.69 -10.39 15.38
N ARG A 74 0.36 -10.92 14.76
CA ARG A 74 1.36 -10.12 14.02
C ARG A 74 2.24 -11.04 13.18
N GLY A 75 2.80 -10.51 12.11
CA GLY A 75 3.66 -11.26 11.22
C GLY A 75 3.52 -10.81 9.77
N VAL A 76 3.69 -11.79 8.87
CA VAL A 76 3.59 -11.60 7.42
C VAL A 76 2.12 -11.43 7.04
N ALA A 77 1.80 -10.32 6.37
CA ALA A 77 0.47 -10.04 5.82
C ALA A 77 0.35 -10.43 4.36
N PHE A 78 1.45 -10.36 3.62
CA PHE A 78 1.57 -10.86 2.26
C PHE A 78 2.96 -11.47 2.10
N PRO A 79 3.10 -12.71 1.63
CA PRO A 79 4.40 -13.37 1.49
C PRO A 79 5.35 -12.57 0.60
N THR A 80 6.64 -12.66 0.89
CA THR A 80 7.68 -12.09 0.03
C THR A 80 7.62 -12.76 -1.34
N CYS A 81 7.48 -11.93 -2.37
CA CYS A 81 7.48 -12.31 -3.77
C CYS A 81 8.62 -11.59 -4.49
N VAL A 82 9.27 -12.28 -5.45
CA VAL A 82 10.30 -11.69 -6.31
C VAL A 82 10.00 -12.09 -7.75
N SER A 83 9.39 -11.19 -8.53
CA SER A 83 8.95 -11.45 -9.90
C SER A 83 9.88 -10.80 -10.93
N VAL A 84 10.48 -11.61 -11.80
CA VAL A 84 11.56 -11.20 -12.70
C VAL A 84 11.04 -10.84 -14.09
N ASN A 85 11.53 -9.72 -14.65
CA ASN A 85 11.31 -9.26 -16.03
C ASN A 85 9.82 -9.22 -16.42
N ASN A 86 9.38 -10.10 -17.33
CA ASN A 86 8.01 -10.19 -17.82
C ASN A 86 7.04 -10.87 -16.84
N THR A 87 7.54 -11.52 -15.79
CA THR A 87 6.70 -12.06 -14.70
C THR A 87 6.12 -10.89 -13.94
N VAL A 88 4.79 -10.79 -13.86
CA VAL A 88 4.08 -9.60 -13.36
C VAL A 88 4.08 -9.55 -11.84
N CYS A 89 3.66 -10.63 -11.18
CA CYS A 89 3.40 -10.64 -9.74
C CYS A 89 3.44 -12.05 -9.13
N HIS A 90 3.41 -12.10 -7.80
CA HIS A 90 3.13 -13.27 -6.96
C HIS A 90 4.12 -14.44 -7.02
N PHE A 91 5.28 -14.30 -7.68
CA PHE A 91 6.27 -15.37 -7.70
C PHE A 91 6.94 -15.51 -6.32
N SER A 92 6.50 -16.51 -5.54
CA SER A 92 7.06 -16.92 -4.25
C SER A 92 7.23 -18.44 -4.25
N PRO A 93 8.31 -18.96 -4.86
CA PRO A 93 8.40 -20.37 -5.23
C PRO A 93 8.49 -21.31 -4.01
N LEU A 94 8.27 -22.61 -4.26
CA LEU A 94 8.44 -23.68 -3.26
C LEU A 94 9.92 -23.88 -2.91
N ALA A 95 10.19 -24.57 -1.79
CA ALA A 95 11.54 -24.82 -1.28
C ALA A 95 12.46 -25.58 -2.27
N SER A 96 11.88 -26.34 -3.20
CA SER A 96 12.61 -27.12 -4.21
C SER A 96 12.93 -26.35 -5.50
N ASP A 97 12.56 -25.07 -5.58
CA ASP A 97 12.85 -24.24 -6.74
C ASP A 97 14.31 -23.78 -6.79
N GLU A 98 14.89 -23.84 -7.97
CA GLU A 98 16.31 -23.56 -8.22
C GLU A 98 16.52 -22.30 -9.08
N THR A 99 15.47 -21.50 -9.29
CA THR A 99 15.54 -20.30 -10.12
C THR A 99 16.45 -19.27 -9.46
N VAL A 100 17.42 -18.76 -10.22
CA VAL A 100 18.39 -17.75 -9.80
C VAL A 100 18.20 -16.45 -10.55
N LEU A 101 18.64 -15.36 -9.93
CA LEU A 101 18.69 -14.04 -10.56
C LEU A 101 19.91 -13.89 -11.46
N GLU A 102 19.80 -13.07 -12.51
CA GLU A 102 20.89 -12.73 -13.42
C GLU A 102 21.24 -11.23 -13.35
N GLU A 103 22.45 -10.88 -13.81
CA GLU A 103 22.81 -9.45 -13.97
C GLU A 103 21.92 -8.82 -15.04
N GLY A 104 21.40 -7.62 -14.76
CA GLY A 104 20.48 -6.89 -15.61
C GLY A 104 19.00 -7.25 -15.42
N ASP A 105 18.69 -8.25 -14.59
CA ASP A 105 17.29 -8.59 -14.30
C ASP A 105 16.54 -7.43 -13.65
N MET A 106 15.31 -7.19 -14.11
CA MET A 106 14.36 -6.31 -13.46
C MET A 106 13.50 -7.12 -12.48
N VAL A 107 13.78 -6.96 -11.19
CA VAL A 107 13.09 -7.66 -10.11
C VAL A 107 12.02 -6.79 -9.49
N LYS A 108 10.81 -7.35 -9.34
CA LYS A 108 9.70 -6.74 -8.59
C LYS A 108 9.57 -7.47 -7.27
N ILE A 109 9.79 -6.76 -6.18
CA ILE A 109 9.67 -7.29 -4.83
C ILE A 109 8.36 -6.80 -4.25
N ASP A 110 7.50 -7.71 -3.77
CA ASP A 110 6.21 -7.40 -3.15
C ASP A 110 6.06 -8.18 -1.84
N MET A 111 5.65 -7.50 -0.77
CA MET A 111 5.57 -8.08 0.56
C MET A 111 4.68 -7.26 1.51
N GLY A 112 4.24 -7.88 2.60
CA GLY A 112 3.37 -7.25 3.58
C GLY A 112 3.65 -7.68 5.02
N CYS A 113 3.44 -6.75 5.96
CA CYS A 113 3.50 -6.96 7.40
C CYS A 113 2.17 -6.53 8.03
N HIS A 114 1.75 -7.18 9.12
CA HIS A 114 0.64 -6.69 9.93
C HIS A 114 0.97 -6.73 11.42
N ILE A 115 0.31 -5.84 12.17
CA ILE A 115 0.27 -5.82 13.63
C ILE A 115 -1.19 -5.68 14.03
N ASP A 116 -1.71 -6.64 14.81
CA ASP A 116 -3.11 -6.73 15.23
C ASP A 116 -4.11 -6.71 14.06
N GLY A 117 -3.69 -7.21 12.90
CA GLY A 117 -4.48 -7.17 11.67
C GLY A 117 -4.43 -5.85 10.89
N PHE A 118 -3.74 -4.82 11.37
CA PHE A 118 -3.49 -3.59 10.60
C PHE A 118 -2.33 -3.80 9.64
N ILE A 119 -2.61 -3.73 8.35
CA ILE A 119 -1.74 -4.21 7.27
C ILE A 119 -0.95 -3.05 6.66
N ALA A 120 0.35 -3.27 6.45
CA ALA A 120 1.20 -2.43 5.62
C ALA A 120 1.84 -3.30 4.53
N VAL A 121 1.69 -2.90 3.27
CA VAL A 121 2.22 -3.59 2.09
C VAL A 121 3.08 -2.66 1.28
N VAL A 122 4.11 -3.22 0.65
CA VAL A 122 5.04 -2.46 -0.18
C VAL A 122 5.49 -3.32 -1.36
N ALA A 123 5.57 -2.70 -2.53
CA ALA A 123 6.26 -3.28 -3.67
C ALA A 123 7.17 -2.27 -4.34
N HIS A 124 8.28 -2.77 -4.87
CA HIS A 124 9.30 -1.96 -5.52
C HIS A 124 9.97 -2.72 -6.66
N THR A 125 10.32 -2.00 -7.71
CA THR A 125 11.05 -2.54 -8.85
C THR A 125 12.50 -2.09 -8.80
N HIS A 126 13.41 -3.05 -8.88
CA HIS A 126 14.85 -2.85 -8.88
C HIS A 126 15.48 -3.54 -10.09
N VAL A 127 16.50 -2.95 -10.68
CA VAL A 127 17.30 -3.58 -11.74
C VAL A 127 18.65 -3.98 -11.17
N ILE A 128 19.04 -5.23 -11.34
CA ILE A 128 20.30 -5.79 -10.83
C ILE A 128 21.45 -5.29 -11.71
N GLN A 129 21.86 -4.04 -11.47
CA GLN A 129 22.96 -3.41 -12.18
C GLN A 129 23.60 -2.29 -11.35
N ALA A 130 24.84 -1.95 -11.68
CA ALA A 130 25.47 -0.72 -11.21
C ALA A 130 25.14 0.47 -12.12
N GLY A 131 25.03 1.66 -11.53
CA GLY A 131 24.81 2.90 -12.27
C GLY A 131 23.36 3.13 -12.70
N PRO A 132 23.11 4.17 -13.52
CA PRO A 132 21.76 4.58 -13.90
C PRO A 132 21.07 3.55 -14.79
N VAL A 133 19.79 3.32 -14.54
CA VAL A 133 18.92 2.51 -15.41
C VAL A 133 18.53 3.36 -16.62
N THR A 134 18.61 2.80 -17.82
CA THR A 134 18.35 3.50 -19.10
C THR A 134 17.34 2.74 -19.97
N GLY A 135 16.93 3.35 -21.09
CA GLY A 135 16.10 2.71 -22.11
C GLY A 135 14.70 2.33 -21.62
N ARG A 136 14.15 1.23 -22.15
CA ARG A 136 12.79 0.77 -21.84
C ARG A 136 12.59 0.39 -20.38
N ALA A 137 13.65 -0.10 -19.72
CA ALA A 137 13.62 -0.36 -18.28
C ALA A 137 13.41 0.92 -17.47
N ALA A 138 14.12 1.99 -17.82
CA ALA A 138 13.95 3.30 -17.20
C ALA A 138 12.56 3.89 -17.48
N ASP A 139 12.05 3.75 -18.70
CA ASP A 139 10.73 4.23 -19.08
C ASP A 139 9.62 3.59 -18.24
N VAL A 140 9.61 2.26 -18.12
CA VAL A 140 8.53 1.55 -17.40
C VAL A 140 8.60 1.77 -15.89
N ILE A 141 9.81 1.85 -15.30
CA ILE A 141 9.95 2.21 -13.88
C ILE A 141 9.52 3.66 -13.63
N ALA A 142 9.90 4.59 -14.53
CA ALA A 142 9.50 5.99 -14.43
C ALA A 142 7.97 6.14 -14.60
N ALA A 143 7.35 5.35 -15.49
CA ALA A 143 5.90 5.29 -15.65
C ALA A 143 5.20 4.84 -14.36
N ALA A 144 5.62 3.71 -13.78
CA ALA A 144 5.08 3.21 -12.51
C ALA A 144 5.22 4.25 -11.39
N ASN A 145 6.40 4.87 -11.27
CA ASN A 145 6.67 5.81 -10.19
C ASN A 145 5.87 7.10 -10.34
N THR A 146 5.79 7.63 -11.55
CA THR A 146 5.00 8.83 -11.82
C THR A 146 3.52 8.56 -11.56
N ALA A 147 3.02 7.39 -11.97
CA ALA A 147 1.64 7.00 -11.72
C ALA A 147 1.38 6.82 -10.21
N ALA A 148 2.33 6.25 -9.46
CA ALA A 148 2.27 6.15 -8.01
C ALA A 148 2.26 7.51 -7.30
N GLU A 149 3.04 8.49 -7.80
CA GLU A 149 3.06 9.87 -7.29
C GLU A 149 1.76 10.62 -7.60
N VAL A 150 1.20 10.44 -8.79
CA VAL A 150 -0.11 10.99 -9.16
C VAL A 150 -1.21 10.36 -8.31
N ALA A 151 -1.22 9.03 -8.18
CA ALA A 151 -2.19 8.30 -7.36
C ALA A 151 -2.15 8.77 -5.89
N LEU A 152 -0.96 8.95 -5.30
CA LEU A 152 -0.84 9.47 -3.93
C LEU A 152 -1.53 10.84 -3.74
N ARG A 153 -1.55 11.68 -4.79
CA ARG A 153 -2.14 13.02 -4.73
C ARG A 153 -3.64 13.03 -5.05
N LEU A 154 -4.13 12.01 -5.76
CA LEU A 154 -5.54 11.86 -6.12
C LEU A 154 -6.33 11.02 -5.11
N VAL A 155 -5.69 10.06 -4.44
CA VAL A 155 -6.30 9.27 -3.36
C VAL A 155 -6.34 10.12 -2.09
N ARG A 156 -7.43 10.86 -1.95
CA ARG A 156 -7.70 11.78 -0.84
C ARG A 156 -9.20 11.95 -0.66
N PRO A 157 -9.67 12.30 0.55
CA PRO A 157 -11.09 12.46 0.83
C PRO A 157 -11.80 13.37 -0.17
N GLY A 158 -13.00 12.96 -0.61
CA GLY A 158 -13.81 13.71 -1.58
C GLY A 158 -13.47 13.49 -3.06
N LYS A 159 -12.51 12.61 -3.37
CA LYS A 159 -12.16 12.21 -4.73
C LYS A 159 -12.68 10.82 -5.04
N LYS A 160 -12.89 10.55 -6.33
CA LYS A 160 -13.42 9.26 -6.79
C LYS A 160 -12.30 8.31 -7.21
N ASN A 161 -12.52 7.02 -7.02
CA ASN A 161 -11.62 5.96 -7.48
C ASN A 161 -11.36 6.05 -9.00
N LYS A 162 -12.38 6.33 -9.80
CA LYS A 162 -12.27 6.45 -11.27
C LYS A 162 -11.30 7.56 -11.73
N ASP A 163 -11.22 8.67 -11.00
CA ASP A 163 -10.27 9.76 -11.31
C ASP A 163 -8.83 9.25 -11.27
N VAL A 164 -8.53 8.33 -10.34
CA VAL A 164 -7.22 7.70 -10.21
C VAL A 164 -6.96 6.74 -11.38
N THR A 165 -7.95 5.91 -11.72
CA THR A 165 -7.89 4.97 -12.86
C THR A 165 -7.57 5.68 -14.18
N GLU A 166 -8.23 6.80 -14.47
CA GLU A 166 -8.00 7.57 -15.69
C GLU A 166 -6.61 8.22 -15.68
N ALA A 167 -6.19 8.77 -14.53
CA ALA A 167 -4.91 9.46 -14.40
C ALA A 167 -3.70 8.52 -14.57
N ILE A 168 -3.70 7.34 -13.93
CA ILE A 168 -2.56 6.41 -14.03
C ILE A 168 -2.39 5.85 -15.45
N GLN A 169 -3.49 5.64 -16.19
CA GLN A 169 -3.44 5.23 -17.59
C GLN A 169 -2.84 6.32 -18.48
N LYS A 170 -3.25 7.58 -18.26
CA LYS A 170 -2.67 8.73 -18.96
C LYS A 170 -1.17 8.87 -18.70
N VAL A 171 -0.74 8.65 -17.45
CA VAL A 171 0.68 8.65 -17.10
C VAL A 171 1.44 7.53 -17.81
N ALA A 172 0.95 6.29 -17.78
CA ALA A 172 1.63 5.18 -18.44
C ALA A 172 1.79 5.42 -19.95
N ALA A 173 0.76 5.95 -20.60
CA ALA A 173 0.78 6.28 -22.02
C ALA A 173 1.85 7.34 -22.37
N ALA A 174 2.12 8.30 -21.48
CA ALA A 174 3.17 9.32 -21.68
C ALA A 174 4.59 8.72 -21.72
N TYR A 175 4.77 7.49 -21.24
CA TYR A 175 6.02 6.73 -21.27
C TYR A 175 6.04 5.62 -22.34
N ASP A 176 5.07 5.62 -23.27
CA ASP A 176 4.80 4.51 -24.19
C ASP A 176 4.66 3.16 -23.44
N CYS A 177 4.05 3.19 -22.26
CA CYS A 177 3.77 2.03 -21.44
C CYS A 177 2.26 1.87 -21.26
N LYS A 178 1.85 0.71 -20.75
CA LYS A 178 0.46 0.43 -20.39
C LYS A 178 0.35 0.08 -18.92
N ILE A 179 -0.79 0.41 -18.32
CA ILE A 179 -1.15 -0.15 -17.01
C ILE A 179 -1.60 -1.59 -17.23
N VAL A 180 -1.20 -2.48 -16.33
CA VAL A 180 -1.58 -3.90 -16.38
C VAL A 180 -3.04 -4.08 -15.96
N GLU A 181 -3.81 -4.78 -16.79
CA GLU A 181 -5.21 -5.12 -16.53
C GLU A 181 -5.34 -6.11 -15.36
N GLY A 182 -6.47 -6.02 -14.63
CA GLY A 182 -6.77 -6.92 -13.51
C GLY A 182 -6.12 -6.58 -12.18
N VAL A 183 -5.30 -5.52 -12.11
CA VAL A 183 -4.74 -5.01 -10.85
C VAL A 183 -5.79 -4.15 -10.12
N LEU A 184 -5.89 -4.34 -8.81
CA LEU A 184 -6.79 -3.62 -7.92
C LEU A 184 -6.00 -3.00 -6.77
N SER A 185 -6.21 -1.71 -6.50
CA SER A 185 -5.79 -1.09 -5.24
C SER A 185 -6.93 -1.19 -4.24
N HIS A 186 -6.69 -1.80 -3.07
CA HIS A 186 -7.73 -2.10 -2.10
C HIS A 186 -7.71 -1.16 -0.90
N GLN A 187 -8.90 -0.84 -0.39
CA GLN A 187 -9.04 -0.38 0.98
C GLN A 187 -8.56 -1.48 1.95
N LEU A 188 -7.81 -1.08 2.96
CA LEU A 188 -7.34 -1.94 4.05
C LEU A 188 -8.17 -1.67 5.30
N LYS A 189 -8.58 -2.74 5.98
CA LYS A 189 -9.22 -2.70 7.31
C LYS A 189 -8.52 -3.70 8.23
N GLN A 190 -8.88 -3.72 9.51
CA GLN A 190 -8.33 -4.69 10.44
C GLN A 190 -8.64 -6.12 9.97
N PHE A 191 -7.59 -6.90 9.70
CA PHE A 191 -7.65 -8.27 9.12
C PHE A 191 -8.23 -8.39 7.71
N VAL A 192 -8.45 -7.28 7.00
CA VAL A 192 -8.98 -7.29 5.63
C VAL A 192 -7.98 -6.61 4.69
N ILE A 193 -7.34 -7.41 3.84
CA ILE A 193 -6.34 -6.93 2.87
C ILE A 193 -6.97 -6.44 1.55
N ASP A 194 -8.20 -6.86 1.29
CA ASP A 194 -8.94 -6.73 0.04
C ASP A 194 -10.34 -6.18 0.30
N GLY A 195 -10.42 -5.01 0.94
CA GLY A 195 -11.69 -4.32 1.18
C GLY A 195 -12.43 -4.01 -0.12
N ASN A 196 -13.75 -3.90 -0.01
CA ASN A 196 -14.66 -3.76 -1.16
C ASN A 196 -14.51 -2.42 -1.89
N LYS A 197 -14.04 -1.37 -1.21
CA LYS A 197 -13.76 -0.08 -1.85
C LYS A 197 -12.41 -0.18 -2.56
N VAL A 198 -12.45 -0.19 -3.90
CA VAL A 198 -11.28 -0.49 -4.73
C VAL A 198 -11.07 0.54 -5.83
N ILE A 199 -9.82 0.69 -6.26
CA ILE A 199 -9.43 1.40 -7.47
C ILE A 199 -9.05 0.34 -8.49
N LEU A 200 -9.77 0.31 -9.61
CA LEU A 200 -9.46 -0.57 -10.73
C LEU A 200 -8.36 0.06 -11.58
N SER A 201 -7.29 -0.67 -11.89
CA SER A 201 -6.15 -0.12 -12.63
C SER A 201 -6.48 0.19 -14.10
N VAL A 202 -7.31 -0.64 -14.74
CA VAL A 202 -7.80 -0.44 -16.11
C VAL A 202 -9.26 -0.87 -16.18
N SER A 203 -10.13 0.01 -16.68
CA SER A 203 -11.53 -0.33 -16.94
C SER A 203 -11.66 -1.11 -18.25
N ASN A 204 -12.30 -2.27 -18.21
CA ASN A 204 -12.66 -3.05 -19.40
C ASN A 204 -14.11 -3.56 -19.30
N SER A 205 -14.62 -4.23 -20.35
CA SER A 205 -16.01 -4.70 -20.37
C SER A 205 -16.31 -5.75 -19.31
N ASP A 206 -15.29 -6.52 -18.94
CA ASP A 206 -15.41 -7.77 -18.18
C ASP A 206 -15.22 -7.54 -16.68
N THR A 207 -14.48 -6.48 -16.32
CA THR A 207 -14.19 -6.11 -14.93
C THR A 207 -14.77 -4.73 -14.63
N ARG A 208 -15.73 -4.69 -13.70
CA ARG A 208 -16.32 -3.45 -13.18
C ARG A 208 -16.19 -3.42 -11.67
N VAL A 209 -15.97 -2.22 -11.16
CA VAL A 209 -15.97 -1.93 -9.73
C VAL A 209 -16.96 -0.79 -9.49
N ASP A 210 -17.53 -0.74 -8.30
CA ASP A 210 -18.46 0.33 -7.96
C ASP A 210 -17.73 1.67 -7.89
N ASP A 211 -18.42 2.73 -8.35
CA ASP A 211 -17.95 4.09 -8.15
C ASP A 211 -17.89 4.36 -6.64
N ALA A 212 -16.72 4.78 -6.16
CA ALA A 212 -16.51 5.05 -4.75
C ALA A 212 -15.79 6.37 -4.53
N GLU A 213 -16.21 7.10 -3.51
CA GLU A 213 -15.55 8.29 -3.00
C GLU A 213 -14.63 7.90 -1.84
N PHE A 214 -13.44 8.48 -1.76
CA PHE A 214 -12.54 8.28 -0.63
C PHE A 214 -13.00 9.09 0.58
N ASP A 215 -12.87 8.52 1.77
CA ASP A 215 -13.28 9.15 3.04
C ASP A 215 -12.08 9.39 3.98
N GLU A 216 -12.25 10.29 4.94
CA GLU A 216 -11.29 10.47 6.03
C GLU A 216 -11.21 9.20 6.90
N ASN A 217 -10.03 8.95 7.44
CA ASN A 217 -9.70 7.80 8.30
C ASN A 217 -9.68 6.44 7.60
N GLU A 218 -9.72 6.41 6.26
CA GLU A 218 -9.50 5.20 5.47
C GLU A 218 -8.01 4.91 5.22
N VAL A 219 -7.69 3.65 4.92
CA VAL A 219 -6.35 3.19 4.54
C VAL A 219 -6.44 2.46 3.21
N TYR A 220 -5.46 2.67 2.33
CA TYR A 220 -5.39 1.99 1.04
C TYR A 220 -4.02 1.39 0.77
N ALA A 221 -4.00 0.22 0.14
CA ALA A 221 -2.85 -0.30 -0.61
C ALA A 221 -2.98 0.16 -2.07
N ILE A 222 -2.21 1.16 -2.45
CA ILE A 222 -2.14 1.63 -3.84
C ILE A 222 -1.17 0.73 -4.59
N ASP A 223 -1.66 0.08 -5.64
CA ASP A 223 -0.96 -0.93 -6.41
C ASP A 223 -0.87 -0.52 -7.89
N ILE A 224 0.32 -0.12 -8.32
CA ILE A 224 0.59 0.36 -9.67
C ILE A 224 1.53 -0.62 -10.37
N VAL A 225 1.01 -1.26 -11.42
CA VAL A 225 1.79 -2.15 -12.28
C VAL A 225 1.73 -1.63 -13.71
N THR A 226 2.90 -1.40 -14.29
CA THR A 226 3.05 -0.92 -15.67
C THR A 226 3.86 -1.91 -16.49
N SER A 227 3.56 -1.97 -17.78
CA SER A 227 4.14 -2.88 -18.74
C SER A 227 4.60 -2.12 -19.97
N THR A 228 5.74 -2.53 -20.51
CA THR A 228 6.20 -2.11 -21.85
C THR A 228 5.44 -2.81 -22.98
N GLY A 229 4.72 -3.89 -22.65
CA GLY A 229 3.93 -4.73 -23.56
C GLY A 229 2.48 -4.29 -23.71
N GLU A 230 1.56 -5.26 -23.75
CA GLU A 230 0.13 -5.00 -24.01
C GLU A 230 -0.69 -4.68 -22.76
N GLY A 231 -0.17 -4.92 -21.57
CA GLY A 231 -0.89 -4.76 -20.31
C GLY A 231 -1.89 -5.89 -20.04
N LYS A 232 -1.77 -7.04 -20.72
CA LYS A 232 -2.75 -8.14 -20.70
C LYS A 232 -2.09 -9.44 -20.24
N PRO A 233 -1.87 -9.57 -18.93
CA PRO A 233 -1.04 -10.63 -18.40
C PRO A 233 -1.80 -11.97 -18.45
N LYS A 234 -1.07 -13.07 -18.64
CA LYS A 234 -1.63 -14.41 -18.77
C LYS A 234 -1.05 -15.35 -17.74
N LEU A 235 -1.88 -16.28 -17.27
CA LEU A 235 -1.42 -17.43 -16.53
C LEU A 235 -0.78 -18.43 -17.51
N LEU A 236 0.46 -18.83 -17.24
CA LEU A 236 1.20 -19.79 -18.09
C LEU A 236 1.23 -21.19 -17.47
N ASP A 237 1.47 -21.28 -16.16
CA ASP A 237 1.46 -22.56 -15.41
C ASP A 237 0.80 -22.36 -14.05
N GLU A 238 -0.30 -23.07 -13.82
CA GLU A 238 -1.00 -23.11 -12.54
C GLU A 238 -0.12 -23.57 -11.38
N LYS A 239 0.90 -24.40 -11.65
CA LYS A 239 1.81 -24.95 -10.62
C LYS A 239 2.67 -23.88 -9.95
N HIS A 240 2.90 -22.75 -10.62
CA HIS A 240 3.62 -21.62 -10.01
C HIS A 240 2.77 -20.85 -9.00
N THR A 241 1.46 -21.10 -8.95
CA THR A 241 0.58 -20.51 -7.95
C THR A 241 0.85 -21.13 -6.58
N THR A 242 1.60 -20.41 -5.76
CA THR A 242 1.96 -20.83 -4.41
C THR A 242 1.33 -19.96 -3.33
N ILE A 243 0.68 -18.85 -3.69
CA ILE A 243 0.08 -17.93 -2.73
C ILE A 243 -1.43 -18.10 -2.71
N TYR A 244 -1.97 -18.20 -1.50
CA TYR A 244 -3.38 -18.44 -1.24
C TYR A 244 -3.87 -17.59 -0.07
N LYS A 245 -5.16 -17.30 -0.04
CA LYS A 245 -5.86 -16.67 1.10
C LYS A 245 -7.11 -17.47 1.45
N ARG A 246 -7.45 -17.56 2.74
CA ARG A 246 -8.66 -18.22 3.21
C ARG A 246 -9.92 -17.42 2.85
N ALA A 247 -10.89 -18.05 2.20
CA ALA A 247 -12.22 -17.50 1.97
C ALA A 247 -13.14 -17.78 3.17
N VAL A 248 -13.10 -16.92 4.18
CA VAL A 248 -13.74 -17.16 5.50
C VAL A 248 -15.26 -17.33 5.44
N ASP A 249 -15.90 -16.81 4.39
CA ASP A 249 -17.34 -16.94 4.10
C ASP A 249 -17.73 -18.27 3.44
N LYS A 250 -16.74 -19.03 2.94
CA LYS A 250 -16.95 -20.32 2.27
C LYS A 250 -16.79 -21.48 3.24
N ASN A 251 -17.74 -22.41 3.19
CA ASN A 251 -17.73 -23.63 3.99
C ASN A 251 -17.98 -24.85 3.09
N TYR A 252 -17.13 -25.86 3.23
CA TYR A 252 -17.21 -27.11 2.48
C TYR A 252 -16.58 -28.24 3.29
N HIS A 253 -17.20 -29.42 3.23
CA HIS A 253 -16.73 -30.61 3.94
C HIS A 253 -15.71 -31.37 3.08
N LEU A 254 -14.43 -31.10 3.30
CA LEU A 254 -13.31 -31.73 2.60
C LEU A 254 -13.31 -33.26 2.74
N LYS A 255 -13.26 -33.95 1.61
CA LYS A 255 -13.36 -35.41 1.50
C LYS A 255 -12.01 -36.09 1.69
N MET A 256 -10.91 -35.50 1.23
CA MET A 256 -9.59 -36.10 1.35
C MET A 256 -8.96 -35.84 2.73
N LYS A 257 -8.28 -36.86 3.28
CA LYS A 257 -7.55 -36.73 4.56
C LYS A 257 -6.42 -35.69 4.48
N ALA A 258 -5.73 -35.63 3.34
CA ALA A 258 -4.67 -34.65 3.10
C ALA A 258 -5.21 -33.21 3.12
N SER A 259 -6.34 -32.94 2.45
CA SER A 259 -6.98 -31.62 2.43
C SER A 259 -7.46 -31.20 3.81
N ARG A 260 -8.11 -32.08 4.56
CA ARG A 260 -8.50 -31.78 5.96
C ARG A 260 -7.29 -31.41 6.84
N PHE A 261 -6.18 -32.11 6.68
CA PHE A 261 -4.94 -31.80 7.40
C PHE A 261 -4.39 -30.43 7.02
N ILE A 262 -4.22 -30.17 5.72
CA ILE A 262 -3.69 -28.89 5.22
C ILE A 262 -4.61 -27.73 5.59
N PHE A 263 -5.91 -27.89 5.45
CA PHE A 263 -6.87 -26.85 5.81
C PHE A 263 -6.88 -26.55 7.32
N SER A 264 -6.70 -27.57 8.17
CA SER A 264 -6.53 -27.38 9.61
C SER A 264 -5.24 -26.63 9.94
N GLU A 265 -4.14 -26.94 9.25
CA GLU A 265 -2.86 -26.23 9.39
C GLU A 265 -3.00 -24.75 8.97
N ILE A 266 -3.68 -24.49 7.85
CA ILE A 266 -3.97 -23.13 7.36
C ILE A 266 -4.79 -22.35 8.38
N ASN A 267 -5.89 -22.91 8.90
CA ASN A 267 -6.72 -22.21 9.89
C ASN A 267 -5.96 -21.89 11.19
N GLN A 268 -4.95 -22.70 11.55
CA GLN A 268 -4.13 -22.46 12.74
C GLN A 268 -3.05 -21.40 12.51
N LYS A 269 -2.40 -21.41 11.34
CA LYS A 269 -1.23 -20.55 11.05
C LYS A 269 -1.59 -19.26 10.31
N PHE A 270 -2.57 -19.33 9.41
CA PHE A 270 -2.94 -18.29 8.44
C PHE A 270 -4.46 -18.17 8.31
N PRO A 271 -5.18 -17.83 9.40
CA PRO A 271 -6.64 -17.91 9.43
C PRO A 271 -7.33 -16.96 8.44
N ILE A 272 -6.70 -15.83 8.09
CA ILE A 272 -7.33 -14.77 7.30
C ILE A 272 -6.42 -14.21 6.21
N LEU A 273 -5.15 -13.93 6.51
CA LEU A 273 -4.24 -13.22 5.60
C LEU A 273 -3.59 -14.17 4.58
N PRO A 274 -3.18 -13.64 3.40
CA PRO A 274 -2.44 -14.41 2.39
C PRO A 274 -1.19 -15.10 2.93
N PHE A 275 -0.93 -16.31 2.44
CA PHE A 275 0.21 -17.14 2.81
C PHE A 275 0.79 -17.87 1.60
N THR A 276 2.05 -18.28 1.69
CA THR A 276 2.71 -19.11 0.68
C THR A 276 2.65 -20.58 1.08
N ALA A 277 2.44 -21.46 0.10
CA ALA A 277 2.47 -22.90 0.24
C ALA A 277 3.83 -23.41 0.73
N ARG A 278 4.91 -22.64 0.56
CA ARG A 278 6.24 -22.93 1.13
C ARG A 278 6.22 -23.04 2.66
N ALA A 279 5.26 -22.40 3.34
CA ALA A 279 5.13 -22.44 4.80
C ALA A 279 4.27 -23.62 5.34
N LEU A 280 3.78 -24.49 4.44
CA LEU A 280 2.98 -25.67 4.77
C LEU A 280 3.82 -26.95 4.76
N GLU A 281 3.24 -28.04 5.28
CA GLU A 281 3.85 -29.37 5.16
C GLU A 281 3.87 -29.85 3.69
N GLU A 282 5.07 -29.99 3.14
CA GLU A 282 5.29 -30.21 1.70
C GLU A 282 4.61 -31.47 1.14
N LYS A 283 4.66 -32.61 1.86
CA LYS A 283 4.20 -33.89 1.31
C LYS A 283 2.69 -33.90 1.06
N ARG A 284 1.92 -33.17 1.86
CA ARG A 284 0.46 -33.10 1.75
C ARG A 284 -0.03 -31.84 1.08
N ALA A 285 0.76 -30.76 1.05
CA ALA A 285 0.34 -29.46 0.51
C ALA A 285 -0.17 -29.56 -0.92
N ARG A 286 0.57 -30.21 -1.82
CA ARG A 286 0.21 -30.27 -3.25
C ARG A 286 -1.17 -30.85 -3.51
N LEU A 287 -1.52 -31.98 -2.86
CA LEU A 287 -2.83 -32.61 -3.03
C LEU A 287 -3.91 -31.90 -2.20
N GLY A 288 -3.56 -31.44 -1.00
CA GLY A 288 -4.51 -30.82 -0.09
C GLY A 288 -5.02 -29.45 -0.58
N LEU A 289 -4.15 -28.66 -1.23
CA LEU A 289 -4.51 -27.35 -1.76
C LEU A 289 -5.49 -27.44 -2.94
N VAL A 290 -5.34 -28.44 -3.81
CA VAL A 290 -6.18 -28.59 -5.02
C VAL A 290 -7.66 -28.73 -4.65
N GLU A 291 -8.01 -29.59 -3.69
CA GLU A 291 -9.40 -29.73 -3.25
C GLU A 291 -9.93 -28.44 -2.59
N CYS A 292 -9.09 -27.76 -1.80
CA CYS A 292 -9.48 -26.51 -1.16
C CYS A 292 -9.77 -25.39 -2.17
N VAL A 293 -8.96 -25.27 -3.23
CA VAL A 293 -9.17 -24.28 -4.29
C VAL A 293 -10.41 -24.63 -5.13
N ASN A 294 -10.56 -25.90 -5.53
CA ASN A 294 -11.70 -26.36 -6.35
C ASN A 294 -13.08 -26.19 -5.66
N HIS A 295 -13.09 -26.03 -4.34
CA HIS A 295 -14.28 -25.80 -3.54
C HIS A 295 -14.30 -24.40 -2.90
N ASP A 296 -13.56 -23.45 -3.48
CA ASP A 296 -13.54 -22.04 -3.11
C ASP A 296 -13.17 -21.77 -1.63
N LEU A 297 -12.57 -22.73 -0.93
CA LEU A 297 -12.09 -22.52 0.43
C LEU A 297 -10.85 -21.65 0.47
N LEU A 298 -10.09 -21.63 -0.62
CA LEU A 298 -8.88 -20.83 -0.79
C LEU A 298 -8.97 -20.03 -2.08
N GLN A 299 -8.69 -18.73 -1.99
CA GLN A 299 -8.51 -17.85 -3.14
C GLN A 299 -7.04 -17.89 -3.57
N PRO A 300 -6.73 -18.30 -4.82
CA PRO A 300 -5.37 -18.28 -5.34
C PRO A 300 -4.93 -16.88 -5.76
N TYR A 301 -3.63 -16.61 -5.61
CA TYR A 301 -2.94 -15.45 -6.19
C TYR A 301 -2.01 -15.96 -7.30
N PRO A 302 -2.50 -16.06 -8.55
CA PRO A 302 -1.75 -16.68 -9.63
C PRO A 302 -0.52 -15.85 -10.02
N VAL A 303 0.52 -16.54 -10.51
CA VAL A 303 1.67 -15.91 -11.15
C VAL A 303 1.29 -15.62 -12.61
N LEU A 304 1.27 -14.35 -12.97
CA LEU A 304 0.91 -13.89 -14.30
C LEU A 304 2.13 -13.37 -15.05
N HIS A 305 2.08 -13.44 -16.39
CA HIS A 305 3.20 -13.04 -17.24
C HIS A 305 2.74 -12.17 -18.41
N GLU A 306 3.55 -11.19 -18.75
CA GLU A 306 3.57 -10.54 -20.07
C GLU A 306 4.32 -11.41 -21.10
N LYS A 307 4.31 -10.99 -22.37
CA LYS A 307 5.07 -11.68 -23.42
C LYS A 307 6.57 -11.67 -23.08
N SER A 308 7.28 -12.72 -23.51
CA SER A 308 8.73 -12.78 -23.33
C SER A 308 9.41 -11.60 -24.02
N GLY A 309 10.33 -10.94 -23.32
CA GLY A 309 10.99 -9.72 -23.78
C GLY A 309 10.35 -8.42 -23.28
N ASP A 310 9.08 -8.43 -22.88
CA ASP A 310 8.46 -7.28 -22.25
C ASP A 310 8.94 -7.13 -20.80
N LEU A 311 9.10 -5.88 -20.38
CA LEU A 311 9.44 -5.49 -19.02
C LEU A 311 8.20 -4.98 -18.28
N VAL A 312 8.11 -5.34 -17.00
CA VAL A 312 7.04 -4.95 -16.09
C VAL A 312 7.66 -4.32 -14.85
N ALA A 313 7.15 -3.15 -14.47
CA ALA A 313 7.47 -2.48 -13.21
C ALA A 313 6.24 -2.42 -12.29
N HIS A 314 6.48 -2.63 -11.01
CA HIS A 314 5.51 -2.66 -9.93
C HIS A 314 5.96 -1.74 -8.78
N ILE A 315 5.08 -0.82 -8.40
CA ILE A 315 5.22 0.03 -7.22
C ILE A 315 3.92 -0.05 -6.43
N LYS A 316 4.03 -0.47 -5.17
CA LYS A 316 2.90 -0.55 -4.23
C LYS A 316 3.24 0.15 -2.95
N PHE A 317 2.29 0.90 -2.40
CA PHE A 317 2.46 1.55 -1.10
C PHE A 317 1.16 1.64 -0.31
N THR A 318 1.28 1.60 1.01
CA THR A 318 0.19 1.89 1.94
C THR A 318 0.11 3.39 2.24
N VAL A 319 -1.10 3.93 2.15
CA VAL A 319 -1.42 5.34 2.42
C VAL A 319 -2.55 5.46 3.44
N LEU A 320 -2.38 6.37 4.41
CA LEU A 320 -3.36 6.70 5.44
C LEU A 320 -4.04 8.02 5.07
N LEU A 321 -5.36 8.03 4.97
CA LEU A 321 -6.14 9.23 4.68
C LEU A 321 -6.47 9.96 5.98
N MET A 322 -5.53 10.77 6.46
CA MET A 322 -5.70 11.54 7.68
C MET A 322 -6.47 12.84 7.41
N PRO A 323 -7.09 13.48 8.42
CA PRO A 323 -7.76 14.79 8.25
C PRO A 323 -6.83 15.92 7.73
N ASN A 324 -5.51 15.77 7.86
CA ASN A 324 -4.51 16.71 7.33
C ASN A 324 -3.92 16.28 5.97
N GLY A 325 -4.48 15.26 5.32
CA GLY A 325 -4.08 14.76 4.01
C GLY A 325 -3.54 13.32 4.04
N SER A 326 -3.03 12.90 2.90
CA SER A 326 -2.61 11.51 2.65
C SER A 326 -1.17 11.28 3.14
N ASP A 327 -0.99 10.33 4.06
CA ASP A 327 0.31 9.95 4.65
C ASP A 327 0.76 8.61 4.08
N ARG A 328 1.68 8.63 3.10
CA ARG A 328 2.34 7.42 2.60
C ARG A 328 3.29 6.90 3.68
N ILE A 329 3.07 5.67 4.16
CA ILE A 329 3.86 5.08 5.26
C ILE A 329 4.86 4.02 4.80
N THR A 330 4.67 3.42 3.62
CA THR A 330 5.63 2.49 3.02
C THR A 330 6.25 3.08 1.75
N SER A 331 7.55 2.90 1.59
CA SER A 331 8.28 3.36 0.40
C SER A 331 9.68 2.77 0.33
N HIS A 332 10.26 2.82 -0.86
CA HIS A 332 11.68 2.55 -1.08
C HIS A 332 12.22 3.56 -2.11
N PRO A 333 13.46 4.08 -1.92
CA PRO A 333 14.07 4.98 -2.88
C PRO A 333 14.24 4.32 -4.26
N LEU A 334 14.02 5.07 -5.33
CA LEU A 334 14.32 4.59 -6.69
C LEU A 334 15.83 4.59 -6.95
N GLN A 335 16.26 3.69 -7.84
CA GLN A 335 17.53 3.84 -8.54
C GLN A 335 17.53 5.11 -9.40
N GLU A 336 18.71 5.59 -9.76
CA GLU A 336 18.82 6.66 -10.75
C GLU A 336 18.26 6.17 -12.09
N LEU A 337 17.28 6.90 -12.63
CA LEU A 337 16.62 6.57 -13.90
C LEU A 337 16.94 7.65 -14.94
N GLN A 338 17.23 7.20 -16.16
CA GLN A 338 17.36 8.06 -17.33
C GLN A 338 16.35 7.60 -18.39
N PRO A 339 15.04 7.91 -18.19
CA PRO A 339 14.00 7.56 -19.14
C PRO A 339 14.21 8.29 -20.47
N THR A 340 13.79 7.66 -21.55
CA THR A 340 13.82 8.23 -22.91
C THR A 340 12.72 9.26 -23.13
N LYS A 341 11.75 9.32 -22.21
CA LYS A 341 10.55 10.17 -22.26
C LYS A 341 10.60 11.26 -21.19
N THR A 342 10.16 12.45 -21.56
CA THR A 342 9.94 13.58 -20.65
C THR A 342 8.46 13.76 -20.39
N ILE A 343 8.08 14.06 -19.14
CA ILE A 343 6.69 14.40 -18.81
C ILE A 343 6.46 15.84 -19.23
N ASP A 344 5.80 16.04 -20.37
CA ASP A 344 5.42 17.37 -20.84
C ASP A 344 3.91 17.66 -20.83
N ASP A 345 3.10 16.62 -20.59
CA ASP A 345 1.65 16.77 -20.48
C ASP A 345 1.25 17.74 -19.33
N PRO A 346 0.50 18.81 -19.62
CA PRO A 346 0.11 19.81 -18.62
C PRO A 346 -0.74 19.25 -17.48
N GLU A 347 -1.56 18.24 -17.74
CA GLU A 347 -2.45 17.64 -16.74
C GLU A 347 -1.65 16.77 -15.77
N ILE A 348 -0.70 15.98 -16.28
CA ILE A 348 0.22 15.22 -15.42
C ILE A 348 1.02 16.17 -14.53
N LYS A 349 1.56 17.26 -15.10
CA LYS A 349 2.27 18.30 -14.32
C LYS A 349 1.36 18.92 -13.25
N ALA A 350 0.10 19.20 -13.58
CA ALA A 350 -0.87 19.73 -12.64
C ALA A 350 -1.17 18.76 -11.49
N TRP A 351 -1.33 17.46 -11.77
CA TRP A 351 -1.49 16.45 -10.72
C TRP A 351 -0.26 16.37 -9.83
N LEU A 352 0.95 16.32 -10.39
CA LEU A 352 2.20 16.26 -9.63
C LEU A 352 2.45 17.50 -8.75
N ALA A 353 1.91 18.66 -9.15
CA ALA A 353 1.98 19.90 -8.36
C ALA A 353 1.03 19.92 -7.16
N LEU A 354 0.06 19.00 -7.07
CA LEU A 354 -0.83 18.90 -5.91
C LEU A 354 -0.02 18.51 -4.65
N GLY A 355 -0.34 19.15 -3.53
CA GLY A 355 0.20 18.76 -2.23
C GLY A 355 -0.47 17.49 -1.70
N THR A 356 0.30 16.63 -1.04
CA THR A 356 -0.20 15.41 -0.39
C THR A 356 -0.76 15.67 1.02
N LYS A 357 -0.28 16.73 1.67
CA LYS A 357 -0.75 17.21 2.98
C LYS A 357 -1.24 18.64 2.89
N THR A 358 -2.32 18.95 3.59
CA THR A 358 -2.75 20.34 3.75
C THR A 358 -1.76 21.04 4.69
N LYS A 359 -1.17 22.16 4.25
CA LYS A 359 -0.45 23.02 5.18
C LYS A 359 -1.46 23.45 6.25
N LYS A 360 -1.21 23.10 7.52
CA LYS A 360 -1.92 23.68 8.67
C LYS A 360 -1.97 25.19 8.40
N LYS A 361 -3.17 25.77 8.25
CA LYS A 361 -3.31 27.22 8.36
C LYS A 361 -2.73 27.55 9.73
N GLY A 362 -1.52 28.12 9.75
CA GLY A 362 -0.87 28.53 10.98
C GLY A 362 -1.89 29.34 11.76
N GLY A 363 -2.14 28.93 13.01
CA GLY A 363 -3.00 29.67 13.91
C GLY A 363 -2.45 31.08 14.00
N GLY A 364 -3.02 31.98 13.20
CA GLY A 364 -2.76 33.39 13.27
C GLY A 364 -3.04 33.78 14.71
N LYS A 365 -1.99 34.19 15.42
CA LYS A 365 -2.06 34.79 16.74
C LYS A 365 -3.03 35.97 16.64
N LYS A 366 -4.32 35.74 16.85
CA LYS A 366 -5.28 36.79 17.15
C LYS A 366 -4.76 37.41 18.45
N LYS A 367 -4.09 38.56 18.34
CA LYS A 367 -3.88 39.46 19.48
C LYS A 367 -5.24 39.64 20.13
N LYS A 368 -5.44 39.03 21.30
CA LYS A 368 -6.57 39.30 22.19
C LYS A 368 -6.48 40.79 22.57
N ALA A 369 -7.21 41.64 21.86
CA ALA A 369 -7.57 42.95 22.38
C ALA A 369 -8.50 42.69 23.58
N LYS A 370 -8.04 43.12 24.74
CA LYS A 370 -8.72 43.03 26.03
C LYS A 370 -9.92 43.97 25.99
N LYS A 371 -11.14 43.44 25.77
CA LYS A 371 -12.38 44.17 26.01
C LYS A 371 -12.75 43.89 27.47
N GLY A 372 -12.51 44.87 28.34
CA GLY A 372 -13.09 44.89 29.68
C GLY A 372 -14.43 45.58 29.60
N ASP A 373 -15.49 44.86 29.97
CA ASP A 373 -16.78 45.46 30.31
C ASP A 373 -16.62 46.20 31.64
N LYS A 374 -16.98 47.49 31.64
CA LYS A 374 -17.54 48.16 32.81
C LYS A 374 -18.76 48.94 32.35
N ALA A 375 -19.89 48.54 32.92
CA ALA A 375 -21.19 49.18 32.80
C ALA A 375 -21.18 50.59 33.41
N GLU A 376 -22.08 51.40 32.89
CA GLU A 376 -22.38 52.78 33.23
C GLU A 376 -22.77 52.97 34.70
N GLU A 377 -22.31 54.07 35.30
CA GLU A 377 -23.08 54.78 36.32
C GLU A 377 -22.83 56.28 36.13
N SER A 378 -23.93 57.00 35.99
CA SER A 378 -24.07 58.44 35.75
C SER A 378 -23.78 59.28 36.98
N THR A 379 -23.14 60.45 36.83
CA THR A 379 -23.55 61.71 37.48
C THR A 379 -22.81 62.93 36.88
N GLU A 380 -23.63 63.87 36.39
CA GLU A 380 -23.53 65.34 36.33
C GLU A 380 -22.17 66.04 36.59
N ALA A 381 -21.75 66.91 35.65
CA ALA A 381 -21.89 68.38 35.79
C ALA A 381 -21.23 69.13 34.60
N GLU A 382 -21.86 70.25 34.25
CA GLU A 382 -21.71 71.10 33.07
C GLU A 382 -20.48 72.06 33.06
N PRO A 383 -20.23 72.78 31.94
CA PRO A 383 -18.94 73.35 31.53
C PRO A 383 -18.83 74.87 31.73
N MET A 384 -17.61 75.39 31.81
CA MET A 384 -17.21 76.80 31.62
C MET A 384 -15.68 76.83 31.58
N ASP A 385 -14.93 77.73 30.96
CA ASP A 385 -15.06 78.65 29.83
C ASP A 385 -13.63 79.22 29.64
N ALA A 386 -13.35 79.75 28.46
CA ALA A 386 -12.44 80.87 28.23
C ALA A 386 -10.91 80.80 28.56
N THR A 387 -10.17 80.99 27.47
CA THR A 387 -9.13 82.03 27.26
C THR A 387 -7.66 81.84 27.66
N THR A 388 -6.86 81.99 26.59
CA THR A 388 -5.67 82.86 26.41
C THR A 388 -4.29 82.44 26.89
N ASN A 389 -3.42 82.44 25.86
CA ASN A 389 -2.11 83.09 25.75
C ASN A 389 -0.93 82.59 26.58
N GLY A 390 0.18 82.49 25.87
CA GLY A 390 1.42 83.09 26.35
C GLY A 390 2.63 82.18 26.25
N ASP A 391 3.37 82.39 25.18
CA ASP A 391 4.83 82.32 25.08
C ASP A 391 5.63 81.83 26.30
N GLY A 392 6.60 80.98 25.98
CA GLY A 392 7.97 81.46 26.12
C GLY A 392 8.86 80.70 27.10
N ALA A 393 10.00 80.29 26.52
CA ALA A 393 11.31 80.19 27.13
C ALA A 393 11.70 78.90 27.88
N GLN A 394 12.64 78.24 27.19
CA GLN A 394 13.99 77.86 27.66
C GLN A 394 14.23 76.47 28.26
N GLU A 395 15.16 75.83 27.54
CA GLU A 395 16.04 74.68 27.82
C GLU A 395 15.47 73.26 27.86
#